data_AF-A0A0B1SKQ6-F1
#
_entry.id   AF-A0A0B1SKQ6-F1
#
_cell.length_a   1.000
_cell.length_b   1.000
_cell.length_c   1.000
_cell.angle_alpha   90.00
_cell.angle_beta   90.00
_cell.angle_gamma   90.00
#
_symmetry.space_group_name_H-M   'P 1'
#
loop_
_entity.id
_entity.type
_entity.pdbx_description
1 polymer ?
#
loop_
_entity_poly.entity_id
_entity_poly.type
_entity_poly.pdbx_seq_one_letter_code
_entity_poly.pdbx_strand_id
1 'polypeptide(L)'
;MSYRIGQIHYYKGVNFGADNWLVFKKVTVEQVISLQKKPSMFSLSPAKDYSLAEITIESSRAMNQRGCIATIGWNKLMAIVIREMKRGKY
;
A
#
# COMPACT_ATOMS: atom_id res chain seq x y z
N MET A 1 15.45 6.91 -5.86
CA MET A 1 14.45 8.00 -5.95
C MET A 1 14.11 8.58 -4.57
N SER A 2 13.63 7.78 -3.60
CA SER A 2 13.19 8.26 -2.28
C SER A 2 14.23 9.06 -1.49
N TYR A 3 15.52 8.70 -1.55
CA TYR A 3 16.60 9.49 -0.96
C TYR A 3 16.64 10.95 -1.47
N ARG A 4 16.53 11.14 -2.79
CA ARG A 4 16.49 12.48 -3.40
C ARG A 4 15.26 13.27 -2.98
N ILE A 5 14.11 12.61 -2.85
CA ILE A 5 12.89 13.26 -2.32
C ILE A 5 13.11 13.72 -0.86
N GLY A 6 13.81 12.92 -0.05
CA GLY A 6 14.23 13.29 1.30
C GLY A 6 15.08 14.57 1.33
N GLN A 7 16.09 14.66 0.46
CA GLN A 7 16.92 15.86 0.30
C GLN A 7 16.07 17.09 -0.04
N ILE A 8 15.13 16.97 -0.99
CA ILE A 8 14.25 18.07 -1.39
C ILE A 8 13.42 18.58 -0.20
N HIS A 9 12.81 17.67 0.58
CA HIS A 9 12.00 18.04 1.74
C HIS A 9 12.85 18.74 2.81
N TYR A 10 14.08 18.29 3.02
CA TYR A 10 15.03 18.91 3.93
C TYR A 10 15.35 20.34 3.51
N TYR A 11 15.81 20.54 2.27
CA TYR A 11 16.20 21.86 1.76
C TYR A 11 15.04 22.84 1.60
N LYS A 12 13.81 22.35 1.35
CA LYS A 12 12.60 23.18 1.25
C LYS A 12 11.98 23.51 2.61
N GLY A 13 12.51 22.98 3.71
CA GLY A 13 11.98 23.19 5.06
C GLY A 13 10.69 22.42 5.37
N VAL A 14 10.25 21.50 4.50
CA VAL A 14 9.02 20.71 4.66
C VAL A 14 9.35 19.36 5.30
N ASN A 15 9.77 19.38 6.56
CA ASN A 15 10.26 18.20 7.26
C ASN A 15 9.16 17.49 8.07
N PHE A 16 9.09 16.17 7.93
CA PHE A 16 8.25 15.33 8.78
C PHE A 16 8.96 15.03 10.12
N GLY A 17 8.26 15.28 11.23
CA GLY A 17 8.57 14.76 12.56
C GLY A 17 8.30 13.25 12.67
N ALA A 18 8.71 12.63 13.78
CA ALA A 18 8.63 11.18 13.98
C ALA A 18 7.21 10.64 13.78
N ASP A 19 6.21 11.28 14.40
CA ASP A 19 4.81 10.86 14.34
C ASP A 19 4.21 11.04 12.94
N ASN A 20 4.58 12.11 12.25
CA ASN A 20 4.08 12.40 10.90
C ASN A 20 4.53 11.32 9.90
N TRP A 21 5.70 10.69 10.10
CA TRP A 21 6.12 9.55 9.27
C TRP A 21 5.25 8.31 9.46
N LEU A 22 4.84 8.04 10.70
CA LEU A 22 3.96 6.90 11.01
C LEU A 22 2.55 7.13 10.44
N VAL A 23 2.02 8.35 10.59
CA VAL A 23 0.74 8.74 10.01
C VAL A 23 0.77 8.63 8.48
N PHE A 24 1.82 9.17 7.84
CA PHE A 24 1.98 9.08 6.39
C PHE A 24 2.01 7.63 5.89
N LYS A 25 2.76 6.74 6.57
CA LYS A 25 2.77 5.31 6.26
C LYS A 25 1.38 4.69 6.38
N LYS A 26 0.70 4.93 7.50
CA LYS A 26 -0.63 4.36 7.79
C LYS A 26 -1.64 4.77 6.72
N VAL A 27 -1.78 6.06 6.47
CA VAL A 27 -2.74 6.62 5.50
C VAL A 27 -2.43 6.10 4.08
N THR A 28 -1.16 6.00 3.70
CA THR A 28 -0.79 5.48 2.38
C THR A 28 -1.22 4.03 2.21
N VAL A 29 -0.95 3.17 3.20
CA VAL A 29 -1.34 1.76 3.15
C VAL A 29 -2.87 1.64 3.11
N GLU A 30 -3.60 2.35 3.97
CA GLU A 30 -5.06 2.34 4.00
C GLU A 30 -5.67 2.80 2.66
N GLN A 31 -5.11 3.85 2.06
CA GLN A 31 -5.58 4.37 0.78
C GLN A 31 -5.37 3.35 -0.34
N VAL A 32 -4.20 2.74 -0.45
CA VAL A 32 -3.92 1.76 -1.52
C VAL A 32 -4.78 0.51 -1.37
N ILE A 33 -4.95 0.01 -0.15
CA ILE A 33 -5.80 -1.16 0.11
C ILE A 33 -7.27 -0.85 -0.16
N SER A 34 -7.76 0.34 0.17
CA SER A 34 -9.15 0.74 -0.13
C SER A 34 -9.43 0.85 -1.63
N LEU A 35 -8.44 1.30 -2.43
CA LEU A 35 -8.55 1.33 -3.90
C LEU A 35 -8.63 -0.07 -4.52
N GLN A 36 -7.97 -1.06 -3.92
CA GLN A 36 -8.04 -2.46 -4.38
C GLN A 36 -9.37 -3.14 -4.06
N LYS A 37 -10.11 -2.66 -3.07
CA LYS A 37 -11.45 -3.17 -2.71
C LYS A 37 -12.56 -2.66 -3.64
N LYS A 38 -12.31 -1.56 -4.38
CA LYS A 38 -13.19 -1.17 -5.48
C LYS A 38 -12.93 -2.12 -6.63
N PRO A 39 -13.95 -2.75 -7.24
CA PRO A 39 -13.75 -3.60 -8.40
C PRO A 39 -13.03 -2.77 -9.45
N SER A 40 -11.80 -3.17 -9.75
CA SER A 40 -10.97 -2.57 -10.77
C SER A 40 -11.74 -2.59 -12.09
N MET A 41 -12.04 -1.43 -12.67
CA MET A 41 -12.53 -1.31 -14.05
C MET A 41 -11.52 -1.83 -15.10
N PHE A 42 -10.39 -2.39 -14.66
CA PHE A 42 -9.32 -2.93 -15.50
C PHE A 42 -9.14 -4.44 -15.40
N SER A 43 -10.07 -5.17 -14.75
CA SER A 43 -10.03 -6.63 -14.74
C SER A 43 -10.58 -7.21 -16.06
N LEU A 44 -9.72 -7.33 -17.07
CA LEU A 44 -9.98 -8.18 -18.24
C LEU A 44 -9.85 -9.66 -17.83
N SER A 45 -10.97 -10.30 -17.50
CA SER A 45 -11.08 -11.77 -17.64
C SER A 45 -12.53 -12.19 -17.84
N PRO A 46 -12.84 -13.10 -18.79
CA PRO A 46 -14.22 -13.49 -19.10
C PRO A 46 -14.78 -14.39 -18.00
N ALA A 47 -16.05 -14.16 -17.67
CA ALA A 47 -16.83 -14.99 -16.77
C ALA A 47 -16.89 -16.44 -17.29
N LYS A 48 -16.61 -17.40 -16.40
CA LYS A 48 -17.07 -18.78 -16.56
C LYS A 48 -17.76 -19.19 -15.27
N ASP A 49 -19.04 -19.48 -15.43
CA ASP A 49 -19.96 -19.95 -14.40
C ASP A 49 -19.50 -21.30 -13.85
N TYR A 50 -19.12 -21.33 -12.57
CA TYR A 50 -18.98 -22.56 -11.80
C TYR A 50 -19.51 -22.29 -10.38
N SER A 51 -20.20 -23.28 -9.81
CA SER A 51 -20.89 -23.33 -8.51
C SER A 51 -20.68 -22.16 -7.52
N LEU A 52 -21.73 -21.34 -7.35
CA LEU A 52 -21.74 -20.06 -6.63
C LEU A 52 -21.46 -20.16 -5.11
N ALA A 53 -21.76 -21.29 -4.46
CA ALA A 53 -21.73 -21.41 -3.01
C ALA A 53 -20.34 -21.75 -2.43
N GLU A 54 -19.57 -22.60 -3.12
CA GLU A 54 -18.25 -23.06 -2.66
C GLU A 54 -17.14 -22.07 -3.05
N ILE A 55 -17.27 -21.40 -4.20
CA ILE A 55 -16.37 -20.33 -4.64
C ILE A 55 -16.42 -19.13 -3.70
N THR A 56 -17.57 -18.82 -3.08
CA THR A 56 -17.70 -17.62 -2.24
C THR A 56 -16.88 -17.71 -0.94
N ILE A 57 -16.73 -18.90 -0.36
CA ILE A 57 -15.95 -19.10 0.87
C ILE A 57 -14.44 -19.15 0.56
N GLU A 58 -14.05 -19.86 -0.50
CA GLU A 58 -12.63 -19.91 -0.92
C GLU A 58 -12.17 -18.55 -1.47
N SER A 59 -13.01 -17.85 -2.22
CA SER A 59 -12.76 -16.50 -2.74
C SER A 59 -12.68 -15.47 -1.62
N SER A 60 -13.54 -15.54 -0.60
CA SER A 60 -13.44 -14.63 0.55
C SER A 60 -12.21 -14.90 1.41
N ARG A 61 -11.81 -16.17 1.62
CA ARG A 61 -10.55 -16.52 2.29
C ARG A 61 -9.33 -16.10 1.48
N ALA A 62 -9.32 -16.35 0.16
CA ALA A 62 -8.26 -15.92 -0.74
C ALA A 62 -8.18 -14.39 -0.88
N MET A 63 -9.31 -13.67 -0.89
CA MET A 63 -9.37 -12.21 -0.88
C MET A 63 -8.87 -11.64 0.46
N ASN A 64 -9.21 -12.26 1.59
CA ASN A 64 -8.71 -11.87 2.90
C ASN A 64 -7.20 -12.13 3.03
N GLN A 65 -6.71 -13.26 2.52
CA GLN A 65 -5.27 -13.55 2.45
C GLN A 65 -4.53 -12.62 1.46
N ARG A 66 -5.13 -12.31 0.32
CA ARG A 66 -4.55 -11.37 -0.65
C ARG A 66 -4.52 -9.94 -0.11
N GLY A 67 -5.57 -9.54 0.62
CA GLY A 67 -5.62 -8.29 1.38
C GLY A 67 -4.55 -8.23 2.47
N CYS A 68 -4.30 -9.33 3.18
CA CYS A 68 -3.26 -9.39 4.21
C CYS A 68 -1.85 -9.34 3.61
N ILE A 69 -1.58 -10.06 2.51
CA ILE A 69 -0.28 -10.04 1.81
C ILE A 69 0.00 -8.68 1.19
N ALA A 70 -0.97 -8.07 0.52
CA ALA A 70 -0.83 -6.72 -0.04
C ALA A 70 -0.53 -5.71 1.08
N THR A 71 -1.25 -5.78 2.20
CA THR A 71 -1.04 -4.91 3.36
C THR A 71 0.38 -5.08 3.92
N ILE A 72 0.87 -6.31 4.07
CA ILE A 72 2.24 -6.59 4.54
C ILE A 72 3.28 -6.05 3.55
N GLY A 73 3.09 -6.28 2.25
CA GLY A 73 3.98 -5.81 1.19
C GLY A 73 4.11 -4.29 1.18
N TRP A 74 2.97 -3.58 1.19
CA TRP A 74 2.95 -2.12 1.26
C TRP A 74 3.55 -1.59 2.56
N ASN A 75 3.31 -2.25 3.69
CA ASN A 75 3.94 -1.88 4.96
C ASN A 75 5.48 -1.97 4.90
N LYS A 76 6.02 -3.03 4.30
CA LYS A 76 7.48 -3.20 4.10
C LYS A 76 8.05 -2.17 3.13
N LEU A 77 7.39 -1.97 1.98
CA LEU A 77 7.80 -0.98 0.99
C LEU A 77 7.83 0.43 1.60
N MET A 78 6.77 0.85 2.29
CA MET A 78 6.72 2.17 2.90
C MET A 78 7.77 2.37 4.00
N ALA A 79 8.12 1.31 4.74
CA ALA A 79 9.22 1.38 5.70
C ALA A 79 10.57 1.65 5.00
N ILE A 80 10.82 1.03 3.85
CA ILE A 80 12.02 1.28 3.02
C ILE A 80 12.01 2.71 2.49
N VAL A 81 10.88 3.18 1.94
CA VAL A 81 10.74 4.55 1.42
C VAL A 81 11.05 5.58 2.49
N ILE A 82 10.45 5.45 3.68
CA ILE A 82 10.65 6.39 4.79
C ILE A 82 12.11 6.36 5.27
N ARG A 83 12.71 5.17 5.38
CA ARG A 83 14.13 5.03 5.75
C ARG A 83 15.03 5.77 4.77
N GLU A 84 14.82 5.59 3.47
CA GLU A 84 15.62 6.28 2.44
C GLU A 84 15.36 7.79 2.42
N MET A 85 14.12 8.25 2.61
CA MET A 85 13.82 9.68 2.74
C MET A 85 14.48 10.32 3.97
N LYS A 86 14.51 9.61 5.10
CA LYS A 86 15.20 10.07 6.32
C LYS A 86 16.72 10.15 6.11
N ARG A 87 17.33 9.19 5.40
CA ARG A 87 18.75 9.24 5.02
C ARG A 87 19.09 10.46 4.18
N GLY A 88 18.17 10.95 3.35
CA GLY A 88 18.37 12.16 2.55
C GLY A 88 18.49 13.46 3.35
N LYS A 89 18.26 13.45 4.66
CA LYS A 89 18.47 14.61 5.55
C LYS A 89 19.90 14.70 6.08
N TYR A 90 20.67 13.62 5.97
CA TYR A 90 22.03 13.49 6.48
C TYR A 90 23.02 13.33 5.34
#